data_AF-A0A1J9QIB3-F1
#
_entry.id   AF-A0A1J9QIB3-F1
#
_cell.length_a   1.000
_cell.length_b   1.000
_cell.length_c   1.000
_cell.angle_alpha   90.00
_cell.angle_beta   90.00
_cell.angle_gamma   90.00
#
_symmetry.space_group_name_H-M   'P 1'
#
loop_
_entity.id
_entity.type
_entity.pdbx_description
1 polymer ?
#
loop_
_entity_poly.entity_id
_entity_poly.type
_entity_poly.pdbx_seq_one_letter_code
_entity_poly.pdbx_strand_id
1 'polypeptide(L)'
;MGIVRSNEAFKKIDGKFQFVYVQIIVRQDNVLYSAKWTDRDLISCRSFFDIQRVETVQSLFAYTGRSDFEKQILREVETCEVLRKHPHPNIASYYGCQVTNGRVSGLCFKRYTSTLLEKVNPQNLNKFAFLSSGRPLVDDFIKASLIGIPSLGQEHYGHVP
;
A
#
# COMPACT_ATOMS: atom_id res chain seq x y z
N MET A 1 -7.64 23.25 -5.54
CA MET A 1 -8.10 22.04 -4.84
C MET A 1 -8.96 21.23 -5.79
N GLY A 2 -8.57 20.00 -6.13
CA GLY A 2 -9.29 19.16 -7.09
C GLY A 2 -9.63 17.78 -6.50
N ILE A 3 -10.86 17.31 -6.72
CA ILE A 3 -11.27 15.95 -6.32
C ILE A 3 -10.64 14.97 -7.32
N VAL A 4 -9.79 14.08 -6.81
CA VAL A 4 -9.14 13.02 -7.59
C VAL A 4 -10.04 11.80 -7.70
N ARG A 5 -10.76 11.48 -6.61
CA ARG A 5 -11.65 10.33 -6.52
C ARG A 5 -12.70 10.55 -5.44
N SER A 6 -13.91 10.06 -5.68
CA SER A 6 -14.96 9.92 -4.66
C SER A 6 -15.49 8.50 -4.65
N ASN A 7 -15.91 8.01 -3.48
CA ASN A 7 -16.60 6.72 -3.34
C ASN A 7 -17.60 6.79 -2.20
N GLU A 8 -18.82 6.29 -2.41
CA GLU A 8 -19.85 6.19 -1.38
C GLU A 8 -19.60 4.95 -0.49
N ALA A 9 -19.72 5.12 0.82
CA ALA A 9 -19.63 4.05 1.80
C ALA A 9 -21.02 3.75 2.38
N PHE A 10 -21.35 2.46 2.46
CA PHE A 10 -22.61 1.95 2.99
C PHE A 10 -22.35 0.95 4.11
N LYS A 11 -23.26 0.91 5.09
CA LYS A 11 -23.29 -0.09 6.16
C LYS A 11 -24.62 -0.83 6.12
N LYS A 12 -24.61 -2.13 6.38
CA LYS A 12 -25.82 -2.94 6.48
C LYS A 12 -26.34 -2.89 7.92
N ILE A 13 -27.56 -2.39 8.12
CA ILE A 13 -28.25 -2.30 9.41
C ILE A 13 -29.65 -2.89 9.19
N ASP A 14 -30.02 -3.89 9.98
CA ASP A 14 -31.30 -4.62 9.90
C ASP A 14 -31.66 -5.09 8.48
N GLY A 15 -30.66 -5.64 7.78
CA GLY A 15 -30.84 -6.17 6.43
C GLY A 15 -30.83 -5.12 5.31
N LYS A 16 -30.88 -3.82 5.64
CA LYS A 16 -30.92 -2.71 4.67
C LYS A 16 -29.57 -2.03 4.56
N PHE A 17 -29.18 -1.62 3.35
CA PHE A 17 -27.99 -0.80 3.14
C PHE A 17 -28.33 0.66 3.45
N GLN A 18 -27.62 1.22 4.41
CA GLN A 18 -27.71 2.61 4.79
C GLN A 18 -26.41 3.32 4.39
N PHE A 19 -26.54 4.46 3.72
CA PHE A 19 -25.41 5.34 3.43
C PHE A 19 -24.77 5.83 4.72
N VAL A 20 -23.44 5.93 4.75
CA VAL A 20 -22.68 6.40 5.91
C VAL A 20 -21.91 7.67 5.59
N TYR A 21 -21.09 7.66 4.54
CA TYR A 21 -20.30 8.81 4.11
C TYR A 21 -19.80 8.63 2.67
N VAL A 22 -19.42 9.72 2.02
CA VAL A 22 -18.57 9.74 0.83
C VAL A 22 -17.11 9.89 1.27
N GLN A 23 -16.22 9.01 0.82
CA GLN A 23 -14.77 9.21 0.96
C GLN A 23 -14.24 9.90 -0.29
N ILE A 24 -13.59 11.04 -0.10
CA ILE A 24 -12.96 11.80 -1.19
C ILE A 24 -11.45 11.81 -1.02
N ILE A 25 -10.75 11.67 -2.14
CA ILE A 25 -9.32 11.98 -2.23
C ILE A 25 -9.19 13.30 -2.96
N VAL A 26 -8.55 14.27 -2.33
CA VAL A 26 -8.38 15.63 -2.83
C VAL A 26 -6.90 15.91 -3.02
N ARG A 27 -6.55 16.53 -4.15
CA ARG A 27 -5.20 17.05 -4.39
C ARG A 27 -5.19 18.56 -4.18
N GLN A 28 -4.29 19.01 -3.31
CA GLN A 28 -4.00 20.42 -3.07
C GLN A 28 -2.48 20.58 -2.94
N ASP A 29 -1.91 21.50 -3.71
CA ASP A 29 -0.47 21.82 -3.68
C ASP A 29 0.45 20.58 -3.80
N ASN A 30 0.09 19.63 -4.67
CA ASN A 30 0.76 18.34 -4.87
C ASN A 30 0.78 17.38 -3.67
N VAL A 31 -0.04 17.66 -2.66
CA VAL A 31 -0.31 16.78 -1.53
C VAL A 31 -1.70 16.15 -1.69
N LEU A 32 -1.79 14.86 -1.40
CA LEU A 32 -3.05 14.13 -1.39
C LEU A 32 -3.60 14.04 0.03
N TYR A 33 -4.89 14.34 0.14
CA TYR A 33 -5.67 14.27 1.37
C TYR A 33 -6.83 13.31 1.18
N SER A 34 -7.08 12.46 2.17
CA SER A 34 -8.31 11.68 2.29
C SER A 34 -9.24 12.39 3.27
N ALA A 35 -10.49 12.60 2.89
CA ALA A 35 -11.51 13.13 3.78
C ALA A 35 -12.78 12.28 3.69
N LYS A 36 -13.55 12.26 4.78
CA LYS A 36 -14.89 11.64 4.80
C LYS A 36 -15.93 12.75 4.91
N TRP A 37 -17.04 12.58 4.20
CA TRP A 37 -18.12 13.54 4.11
C TRP A 37 -19.46 12.84 4.32
N THR A 38 -20.26 13.27 5.29
CA THR A 38 -21.56 12.68 5.61
C THR A 38 -22.73 13.24 4.80
N ASP A 39 -22.51 14.28 3.99
CA ASP A 39 -23.54 14.84 3.12
C ASP A 39 -23.45 14.18 1.74
N ARG A 40 -24.61 13.86 1.17
CA ARG A 40 -24.72 13.26 -0.16
C ARG A 40 -24.72 14.34 -1.24
N ASP A 41 -25.15 15.55 -0.89
CA ASP A 41 -25.20 16.68 -1.79
C ASP A 41 -23.88 17.46 -1.66
N LEU A 42 -22.99 17.23 -2.63
CA LEU A 42 -21.63 17.82 -2.74
C LEU A 42 -21.59 19.37 -2.83
N ILE A 43 -22.71 20.05 -2.55
CA ILE A 43 -22.97 21.48 -2.73
C ILE A 43 -22.83 22.24 -1.39
N SER A 44 -22.98 21.55 -0.25
CA SER A 44 -22.93 22.15 1.09
C SER A 44 -21.57 21.89 1.78
N CYS A 45 -20.52 22.57 1.31
CA CYS A 45 -19.18 22.51 1.91
C CYS A 45 -19.15 23.23 3.28
N ARG A 46 -19.60 22.60 4.37
CA ARG A 46 -19.50 23.20 5.72
C ARG A 46 -19.00 22.31 6.86
N SER A 47 -18.79 21.01 6.68
CA SER A 47 -18.16 20.19 7.74
C SER A 47 -17.34 19.02 7.21
N PHE A 48 -16.04 19.25 6.99
CA PHE A 48 -15.09 18.14 6.85
C PHE A 48 -14.90 17.48 8.22
N PHE A 49 -14.94 16.15 8.26
CA PHE A 49 -14.45 15.39 9.39
C PHE A 49 -13.36 14.43 8.89
N ASP A 50 -12.33 14.20 9.71
CA ASP A 50 -11.30 13.18 9.45
C ASP A 50 -10.50 13.43 8.14
N ILE A 51 -9.98 14.65 7.95
CA ILE A 51 -9.00 14.95 6.89
C ILE A 51 -7.65 14.35 7.32
N GLN A 52 -7.24 13.30 6.64
CA GLN A 52 -5.95 12.66 6.86
C GLN A 52 -5.10 12.84 5.60
N ARG A 53 -3.85 13.29 5.79
CA ARG A 53 -2.88 13.25 4.70
C ARG A 53 -2.73 11.80 4.27
N VAL A 54 -2.83 11.51 2.98
CA VAL A 54 -2.62 10.15 2.50
C VAL A 54 -1.16 9.82 2.79
N GLU A 55 -0.93 8.94 3.76
CA GLU A 55 0.41 8.52 4.13
C GLU A 55 1.07 7.86 2.93
N THR A 56 2.26 8.36 2.61
CA THR A 56 3.13 7.77 1.60
C THR A 56 3.52 6.38 2.08
N VAL A 57 3.02 5.36 1.38
CA VAL A 57 3.22 3.96 1.77
C VAL A 57 4.68 3.52 1.53
N GLN A 58 5.37 4.17 0.59
CA GLN A 58 6.78 3.98 0.31
C GLN A 58 7.49 5.33 0.18
N SER A 59 8.26 5.69 1.20
CA SER A 59 9.20 6.80 1.11
C SER A 59 10.31 6.42 0.14
N LEU A 60 10.38 7.10 -0.99
CA LEU A 60 11.38 6.82 -2.02
C LEU A 60 12.79 7.25 -1.57
N PHE A 61 12.88 8.15 -0.59
CA PHE A 61 14.15 8.56 0.03
C PHE A 61 14.91 7.42 0.69
N ALA A 62 14.26 6.29 1.02
CA ALA A 62 14.96 5.12 1.56
C ALA A 62 15.89 4.42 0.54
N TYR A 63 15.77 4.76 -0.76
CA TYR A 63 16.54 4.15 -1.85
C TYR A 63 17.59 5.09 -2.46
N THR A 64 17.84 6.25 -1.84
CA THR A 64 18.86 7.22 -2.31
C THR A 64 20.25 6.63 -2.10
N GLY A 65 20.81 6.05 -3.15
CA GLY A 65 22.13 5.39 -3.12
C GLY A 65 22.47 4.60 -4.38
N ARG A 66 21.52 4.39 -5.30
CA ARG A 66 21.76 3.76 -6.60
C ARG A 66 21.84 4.81 -7.71
N SER A 67 22.80 4.63 -8.63
CA SER A 67 23.10 5.53 -9.75
C SER A 67 21.99 5.68 -10.81
N ASP A 68 20.87 4.95 -10.68
CA ASP A 68 19.71 5.03 -11.59
C ASP A 68 18.37 5.26 -10.85
N PHE A 69 18.43 5.75 -9.60
CA PHE A 69 17.24 5.93 -8.77
C PHE A 69 16.15 6.78 -9.45
N GLU A 70 16.49 7.92 -10.05
CA GLU A 70 15.50 8.78 -10.73
C GLU A 70 14.79 8.07 -11.88
N LYS A 71 15.51 7.28 -12.68
CA LYS A 71 14.90 6.49 -13.78
C LYS A 71 13.97 5.40 -13.26
N GLN A 72 14.33 4.76 -12.14
CA GLN A 72 13.49 3.75 -11.50
C GLN A 72 12.20 4.36 -10.97
N ILE A 73 12.29 5.52 -10.30
CA ILE A 73 11.10 6.24 -9.82
C ILE A 73 10.20 6.66 -10.96
N LEU A 74 10.76 7.23 -12.03
CA LEU A 74 9.97 7.63 -13.19
C LEU A 74 9.24 6.42 -13.80
N ARG A 75 9.93 5.30 -13.96
CA ARG A 75 9.31 4.06 -14.47
C ARG A 75 8.20 3.56 -13.55
N GLU A 76 8.40 3.59 -12.24
CA GLU A 76 7.37 3.19 -11.27
C GLU A 76 6.14 4.11 -11.36
N VAL A 77 6.35 5.43 -11.44
CA VAL A 77 5.27 6.40 -11.60
C VAL A 77 4.51 6.16 -12.91
N GLU A 78 5.20 5.98 -14.03
CA GLU A 78 4.61 5.68 -15.34
C GLU A 78 3.77 4.40 -15.28
N THR A 79 4.31 3.35 -14.69
CA THR A 79 3.62 2.06 -14.51
C THR A 79 2.36 2.24 -13.65
N CYS A 80 2.46 2.99 -12.57
CA CYS A 80 1.33 3.28 -11.68
C CYS A 80 0.25 4.13 -12.35
N GLU A 81 0.61 5.09 -13.21
CA GLU A 81 -0.36 5.85 -14.02
C GLU A 81 -1.08 4.98 -15.04
N VAL A 82 -0.42 3.97 -15.62
CA VAL A 82 -1.08 2.95 -16.45
C VAL A 82 -2.08 2.13 -15.62
N LEU A 83 -1.66 1.64 -14.45
CA LEU A 83 -2.54 0.91 -13.52
C LEU A 83 -3.72 1.76 -13.03
N ARG A 84 -3.56 3.09 -12.93
CA ARG A 84 -4.64 4.01 -12.58
C ARG A 84 -5.69 4.12 -13.68
N LYS A 85 -5.27 4.09 -14.94
CA LYS A 85 -6.17 4.06 -16.12
C LYS A 85 -6.87 2.70 -16.26
N HIS A 86 -6.22 1.62 -15.86
CA HIS A 86 -6.72 0.25 -15.97
C HIS A 86 -6.72 -0.46 -14.60
N PRO A 87 -7.62 -0.09 -13.67
CA PRO A 87 -7.65 -0.67 -12.33
C PRO A 87 -8.02 -2.15 -12.36
N HIS A 88 -7.25 -2.98 -11.64
CA HIS A 88 -7.48 -4.41 -11.51
C HIS A 88 -7.84 -4.80 -10.07
N PRO A 89 -8.80 -5.72 -9.83
CA PRO A 89 -9.26 -6.07 -8.48
C PRO A 89 -8.17 -6.60 -7.55
N ASN A 90 -7.14 -7.28 -8.10
CA ASN A 90 -6.05 -7.89 -7.32
C ASN A 90 -4.77 -7.04 -7.28
N ILE A 91 -4.82 -5.79 -7.74
CA ILE A 91 -3.67 -4.86 -7.70
C ILE A 91 -4.03 -3.67 -6.82
N ALA A 92 -3.06 -3.18 -6.05
CA ALA A 92 -3.26 -2.03 -5.17
C ALA A 92 -3.72 -0.80 -5.97
N SER A 93 -4.81 -0.16 -5.53
CA SER A 93 -5.30 1.05 -6.19
C SER A 93 -4.31 2.19 -5.96
N TYR A 94 -3.77 2.74 -7.05
CA TYR A 94 -2.87 3.88 -7.02
C TYR A 94 -3.68 5.20 -7.08
N TYR A 95 -3.31 6.15 -6.22
CA TYR A 95 -3.97 7.47 -6.12
C TYR A 95 -3.14 8.59 -6.77
N GLY A 96 -1.84 8.38 -6.94
CA GLY A 96 -0.92 9.38 -7.48
C GLY A 96 0.40 9.40 -6.72
N CYS A 97 1.26 10.34 -7.06
CA CYS A 97 2.53 10.55 -6.41
C CYS A 97 2.56 11.88 -5.64
N GLN A 98 3.31 11.90 -4.55
CA GLN A 98 3.66 13.11 -3.83
C GLN A 98 4.87 13.75 -4.48
N VAL A 99 4.83 15.07 -4.66
CA VAL A 99 5.94 15.84 -5.22
C VAL A 99 6.37 16.88 -4.19
N THR A 100 7.66 16.86 -3.82
CA THR A 100 8.28 17.83 -2.91
C THR A 100 9.45 18.47 -3.64
N ASN A 101 9.49 19.80 -3.70
CA ASN A 101 10.55 20.57 -4.37
C ASN A 101 10.78 20.14 -5.84
N GLY A 102 9.70 19.86 -6.57
CA GLY A 102 9.76 19.42 -7.97
C GLY A 102 10.21 17.97 -8.18
N ARG A 103 10.46 17.20 -7.12
CA ARG A 103 10.84 15.79 -7.19
C ARG A 103 9.77 14.89 -6.59
N VAL A 104 9.58 13.71 -7.19
CA VAL A 104 8.69 12.70 -6.63
C VAL A 104 9.28 12.20 -5.32
N SER A 105 8.57 12.43 -4.22
CA SER A 105 8.97 12.06 -2.87
C SER A 105 8.28 10.79 -2.37
N GLY A 106 7.21 10.36 -3.04
CA GLY A 106 6.43 9.21 -2.62
C GLY A 106 5.37 8.75 -3.61
N LEU A 107 5.03 7.47 -3.54
CA LEU A 107 3.86 6.90 -4.21
C LEU A 107 2.72 6.72 -3.20
N CYS A 108 1.51 7.08 -3.62
CA CYS A 108 0.32 7.01 -2.78
C CYS A 108 -0.63 5.93 -3.29
N PHE A 109 -0.88 4.93 -2.44
CA PHE A 109 -1.79 3.82 -2.72
C PHE A 109 -2.95 3.81 -1.73
N LYS A 110 -3.99 3.05 -2.05
CA LYS A 110 -5.02 2.66 -1.09
C LYS A 110 -4.37 1.92 0.08
N ARG A 111 -4.63 2.40 1.30
CA ARG A 111 -4.25 1.68 2.52
C ARG A 111 -5.12 0.43 2.68
N TYR A 112 -4.48 -0.71 2.83
CA TYR A 112 -5.11 -1.99 3.17
C TYR A 112 -4.93 -2.29 4.66
N THR A 113 -5.87 -3.00 5.25
CA THR A 113 -5.89 -3.26 6.71
C THR A 113 -4.87 -4.28 7.17
N SER A 114 -4.34 -5.08 6.26
CA SER A 114 -3.36 -6.13 6.58
C SER A 114 -2.56 -6.51 5.34
N THR A 115 -1.30 -6.90 5.53
CA THR A 115 -0.48 -7.49 4.46
C THR A 115 -0.77 -8.98 4.27
N LEU A 116 -0.35 -9.54 3.12
CA LEU A 116 -0.39 -10.99 2.93
C LEU A 116 0.45 -11.68 4.00
N LEU A 117 1.65 -11.15 4.31
CA LEU A 117 2.56 -11.70 5.31
C LEU A 117 1.91 -11.80 6.69
N GLU A 118 1.21 -10.77 7.16
CA GLU A 118 0.49 -10.80 8.44
C GLU A 118 -0.57 -11.90 8.48
N LYS A 119 -1.29 -12.13 7.37
CA LYS A 119 -2.31 -13.18 7.29
C LYS A 119 -1.71 -14.58 7.22
N VAL A 120 -0.64 -14.76 6.44
CA VAL A 120 -0.06 -16.08 6.19
C VAL A 120 1.06 -16.44 7.15
N ASN A 121 1.61 -15.49 7.90
CA ASN A 121 2.66 -15.68 8.90
C ASN A 121 2.49 -14.71 10.10
N PRO A 122 1.36 -14.77 10.83
CA PRO A 122 1.09 -13.83 11.92
C PRO A 122 2.12 -13.85 13.06
N GLN A 123 2.87 -14.95 13.23
CA GLN A 123 3.93 -15.06 14.24
C GLN A 123 5.29 -14.57 13.73
N ASN A 124 5.38 -14.04 12.51
CA ASN A 124 6.63 -13.63 11.86
C ASN A 124 7.71 -14.72 11.95
N LEU A 125 7.31 -15.97 11.77
CA LEU A 125 8.22 -17.11 11.85
C LEU A 125 9.32 -16.93 10.81
N ASN A 126 10.57 -17.13 11.24
CA ASN A 126 11.68 -17.24 10.30
C ASN A 126 11.44 -18.44 9.36
N LYS A 127 12.20 -18.50 8.26
CA LYS A 127 12.00 -19.51 7.22
C LYS A 127 11.95 -20.94 7.77
N PHE A 128 12.83 -21.29 8.72
CA PHE A 128 12.89 -22.61 9.32
C PHE A 128 11.64 -22.91 10.16
N ALA A 129 11.30 -22.02 11.09
CA ALA A 129 10.11 -22.17 11.92
C ALA A 129 8.81 -22.16 11.11
N PHE A 130 8.75 -21.37 10.03
CA PHE A 130 7.63 -21.34 9.10
C PHE A 130 7.43 -22.70 8.42
N LEU A 131 8.51 -23.32 7.95
CA LEU A 131 8.49 -24.66 7.36
C LEU A 131 8.07 -25.76 8.35
N SER A 132 8.46 -25.62 9.61
CA SER A 132 8.11 -26.57 10.67
C SER A 132 6.74 -26.33 11.31
N SER A 133 6.02 -25.26 10.93
CA SER A 133 4.78 -24.82 11.61
C SER A 133 3.53 -25.67 11.34
N GLY A 134 3.63 -26.75 10.56
CA GLY A 134 2.52 -27.68 10.30
C GLY A 134 1.35 -27.08 9.51
N ARG A 135 1.54 -25.95 8.81
CA ARG A 135 0.49 -25.29 8.03
C ARG A 135 0.05 -26.16 6.84
N PRO A 136 -1.25 -26.18 6.48
CA PRO A 136 -1.78 -27.09 5.44
C PRO A 136 -1.14 -26.95 4.06
N LEU A 137 -0.66 -25.76 3.70
CA LEU A 137 -0.02 -25.46 2.41
C LEU A 137 1.51 -25.59 2.46
N VAL A 138 2.09 -25.98 3.61
CA VAL A 138 3.51 -26.30 3.75
C VAL A 138 3.64 -27.82 3.66
N ASP A 139 3.41 -28.32 2.44
CA ASP A 139 3.54 -29.72 2.11
C ASP A 139 5.01 -30.13 1.93
N ASP A 140 5.25 -31.41 1.71
CA ASP A 140 6.60 -31.93 1.57
C ASP A 140 7.29 -31.40 0.30
N PHE A 141 6.53 -30.97 -0.71
CA PHE A 141 7.07 -30.32 -1.91
C PHE A 141 7.61 -28.92 -1.61
N ILE A 142 6.88 -28.10 -0.85
CA ILE A 142 7.31 -26.77 -0.41
C ILE A 142 8.52 -26.90 0.54
N LYS A 143 8.50 -27.89 1.44
CA LYS A 143 9.65 -28.18 2.31
C LYS A 143 10.89 -28.54 1.48
N ALA A 144 10.76 -29.44 0.51
CA ALA A 144 11.85 -29.86 -0.37
C ALA A 144 12.39 -28.71 -1.23
N SER A 145 11.51 -27.89 -1.80
CA SER A 145 11.89 -26.76 -2.67
C SER A 145 12.65 -25.66 -1.93
N LEU A 146 12.40 -25.50 -0.61
CA LEU A 146 13.02 -24.46 0.21
C LEU A 146 14.28 -24.94 0.96
N ILE A 147 14.52 -26.25 1.04
CA ILE A 147 15.77 -26.86 1.54
C ILE A 147 16.96 -26.55 0.63
N GLY A 148 16.75 -26.15 -0.64
CA GLY A 148 17.80 -25.81 -1.61
C GLY A 148 18.36 -24.37 -1.54
N ILE A 149 17.83 -23.50 -0.67
CA ILE A 149 18.40 -22.16 -0.41
C ILE A 149 19.22 -22.07 0.92
N PRO A 150 20.23 -22.91 1.21
CA PRO A 150 21.21 -22.65 2.27
C PRO A 150 22.65 -22.40 1.78
N SER A 151 22.92 -22.27 0.47
CA SER A 151 24.31 -22.14 -0.05
C SER A 151 24.76 -20.73 -0.45
N LEU A 152 24.00 -19.67 -0.15
CA LEU A 152 24.34 -18.30 -0.61
C LEU A 152 24.34 -17.22 0.49
N GLY A 153 24.32 -17.57 1.78
CA GLY A 153 24.19 -16.57 2.84
C GLY A 153 24.79 -16.91 4.20
N GLN A 154 25.76 -17.82 4.28
CA GLN A 154 26.59 -18.02 5.47
C GLN A 154 28.04 -17.59 5.22
N GLU A 155 28.27 -16.36 4.77
CA GLU A 155 29.55 -15.70 5.00
C GLU A 155 29.27 -14.29 5.49
N HIS A 156 29.95 -13.88 6.57
CA HIS A 156 29.91 -12.58 7.23
C HIS A 156 28.88 -12.34 8.35
N TYR A 157 28.85 -13.21 9.36
CA TYR A 157 28.81 -12.72 10.75
C TYR A 157 29.88 -13.48 11.56
N GLY A 158 31.13 -13.17 11.25
CA GLY A 158 32.29 -13.55 12.05
C GLY A 158 32.40 -12.63 13.25
N HIS A 159 32.37 -13.26 14.41
CA HIS A 159 32.75 -12.76 15.73
C HIS A 159 34.01 -11.88 15.67
N VAL A 160 33.94 -10.67 16.23
CA VAL A 160 35.12 -9.86 16.55
C VAL A 160 35.33 -9.98 18.07
N PRO A 161 36.53 -10.36 18.55
CA PRO A 161 36.85 -10.38 19.97
C PRO A 161 36.90 -8.98 20.59
#